data_AF-A0AAV1K9U3-F1
#
_entry.id   AF-A0AAV1K9U3-F1
#
_cell.length_a   1.000
_cell.length_b   1.000
_cell.length_c   1.000
_cell.angle_alpha   90.00
_cell.angle_beta   90.00
_cell.angle_gamma   90.00
#
_symmetry.space_group_name_H-M   'P 1'
#
loop_
_entity.id
_entity.type
_entity.pdbx_description
1 polymer ?
#
loop_
_entity_poly.entity_id
_entity_poly.type
_entity_poly.pdbx_seq_one_letter_code
_entity_poly.pdbx_strand_id
1 'polypeptide(L)'
;MGRFDYKLIPTTRCKGKQLLMHKGFTYYQHMFTRFFYCSKRKTGCLARIKLDSDGSIIFADRNHIHGAPNYMKLPSGDYVKL
;
A
#
# COMPACT_ATOMS: atom_id res chain seq x y z
N MET A 1 11.59 14.65 -12.24
CA MET A 1 11.15 13.23 -12.28
C MET A 1 10.72 12.83 -10.89
N GLY A 2 9.40 12.78 -10.63
CA GLY A 2 8.89 12.52 -9.27
C GLY A 2 9.08 11.06 -8.89
N ARG A 3 10.07 10.75 -8.05
CA ARG A 3 10.13 9.47 -7.35
C ARG A 3 9.02 9.47 -6.31
N PHE A 4 8.07 8.56 -6.46
CA PHE A 4 7.06 8.31 -5.44
C PHE A 4 7.62 7.25 -4.49
N ASP A 5 8.07 7.66 -3.32
CA ASP A 5 8.55 6.73 -2.29
C ASP A 5 7.40 5.85 -1.78
N TYR A 6 7.63 4.54 -1.80
CA TYR A 6 6.76 3.55 -1.18
C TYR A 6 7.59 2.48 -0.47
N LYS A 7 6.96 1.80 0.48
CA LYS A 7 7.57 0.71 1.23
C LYS A 7 6.76 -0.56 1.05
N LEU A 8 7.41 -1.68 0.78
CA LEU A 8 6.78 -2.98 0.80
C LEU A 8 6.89 -3.57 2.19
N ILE A 9 5.74 -3.88 2.79
CA ILE A 9 5.62 -4.49 4.10
C ILE A 9 5.23 -5.95 3.89
N PRO A 10 6.09 -6.90 4.28
CA PRO A 10 5.69 -8.29 4.37
C PRO A 10 4.69 -8.43 5.53
N THR A 11 3.46 -8.86 5.25
CA THR A 11 2.48 -9.07 6.33
C THR A 11 2.60 -10.48 6.89
N THR A 12 2.88 -10.58 8.18
CA THR A 12 2.86 -11.86 8.92
C THR A 12 1.47 -12.47 9.00
N ARG A 13 0.40 -11.66 8.87
CA ARG A 13 -1.00 -12.12 8.90
C ARG A 13 -1.44 -12.84 7.63
N CYS A 14 -0.77 -12.65 6.51
CA CYS A 14 -1.12 -13.30 5.24
C CYS A 14 0.15 -13.82 4.57
N LYS A 15 0.52 -15.07 4.89
CA LYS A 15 1.65 -15.77 4.25
C LYS A 15 1.59 -15.57 2.72
N GLY A 16 2.64 -14.95 2.17
CA GLY A 16 2.82 -14.77 0.73
C GLY A 16 2.24 -13.50 0.11
N LYS A 17 1.60 -12.61 0.89
CA LYS A 17 1.11 -11.32 0.37
C LYS A 17 1.97 -10.16 0.86
N GLN A 18 2.39 -9.30 -0.05
CA GLN A 18 3.08 -8.05 0.26
C GLN A 18 2.08 -6.89 0.25
N LEU A 19 2.22 -5.97 1.20
CA LEU A 19 1.47 -4.73 1.25
C LEU A 19 2.38 -3.58 0.82
N LEU A 20 1.90 -2.70 -0.04
CA LEU A 20 2.57 -1.47 -0.40
C LEU A 20 2.04 -0.35 0.48
N MET A 21 2.93 0.34 1.19
CA MET A 21 2.61 1.51 1.98
C MET A 21 3.09 2.76 1.27
N HIS A 22 2.17 3.69 1.08
CA HIS A 22 2.45 4.99 0.48
C HIS A 22 1.71 6.07 1.30
N LYS A 23 2.45 7.06 1.80
CA LYS A 23 1.92 8.19 2.58
C LYS A 23 1.02 7.80 3.77
N GLY A 24 1.37 6.73 4.49
CA GLY A 24 0.58 6.27 5.65
C GLY A 24 -0.58 5.33 5.32
N PHE A 25 -0.90 5.13 4.03
CA PHE A 25 -1.94 4.21 3.59
C PHE A 25 -1.34 2.92 3.07
N THR A 26 -2.00 1.80 3.35
CA THR A 26 -1.60 0.48 2.88
C THR A 26 -2.49 -0.04 1.77
N TYR A 27 -1.84 -0.64 0.79
CA TYR A 27 -2.43 -1.18 -0.41
C TYR A 27 -1.96 -2.63 -0.57
N TYR A 28 -2.86 -3.52 -1.01
CA TYR A 28 -2.53 -4.90 -1.29
C TYR A 28 -2.43 -5.13 -2.79
N GLN A 29 -1.48 -5.96 -3.20
CA GLN A 29 -1.37 -6.37 -4.59
C GLN A 29 -2.46 -7.37 -4.94
N HIS A 30 -3.14 -7.16 -6.07
CA HIS A 30 -4.12 -8.13 -6.58
C HIS A 30 -3.45 -9.07 -7.60
N MET A 31 -3.39 -10.37 -7.29
CA MET A 31 -3.03 -11.45 -8.23
C MET A 31 -1.81 -11.13 -9.11
N PHE A 32 -0.69 -10.69 -8.51
CA PHE A 32 0.56 -10.35 -9.21
C PHE A 32 0.46 -9.23 -10.28
N THR A 33 -0.67 -8.53 -10.35
CA THR A 33 -0.79 -7.37 -11.24
C THR A 33 -0.04 -6.17 -10.66
N ARG A 34 0.23 -5.18 -11.52
CA ARG A 34 0.81 -3.89 -11.12
C ARG A 34 -0.19 -2.96 -10.42
N PHE A 35 -1.38 -3.46 -10.13
CA PHE A 35 -2.44 -2.74 -9.47
C PHE A 35 -2.48 -3.11 -7.98
N PHE A 36 -2.33 -2.09 -7.16
CA PHE A 36 -2.39 -2.16 -5.71
C PHE A 36 -3.67 -1.47 -5.27
N TYR A 37 -4.49 -2.17 -4.49
CA TYR A 37 -5.78 -1.64 -4.03
C TYR A 37 -5.72 -1.34 -2.54
N CYS A 38 -6.42 -0.31 -2.08
CA CYS A 38 -6.46 -0.02 -0.66
C CYS A 38 -7.02 -1.21 0.13
N SER A 39 -6.42 -1.55 1.27
CA SER A 39 -6.90 -2.64 2.13
C SER A 39 -8.34 -2.41 2.65
N LYS A 40 -8.81 -1.17 2.63
CA LYS A 40 -10.19 -0.77 2.98
C LYS A 40 -11.14 -0.71 1.78
N ARG A 41 -10.78 -1.33 0.65
CA ARG A 41 -11.70 -1.47 -0.49
C ARG A 41 -13.02 -2.15 -0.11
N LYS A 42 -13.00 -3.10 0.83
CA LYS A 42 -14.22 -3.71 1.39
C LYS A 42 -15.15 -2.71 2.10
N THR A 43 -14.61 -1.58 2.54
CA THR A 43 -15.34 -0.49 3.20
C THR A 43 -15.84 0.56 2.20
N GLY A 44 -15.60 0.37 0.90
CA GLY A 44 -15.96 1.33 -0.15
C GLY A 44 -14.82 2.23 -0.62
N CYS A 45 -13.59 2.03 -0.13
CA CYS A 45 -12.45 2.84 -0.57
C CYS A 45 -12.04 2.50 -2.01
N LEU A 46 -12.08 3.50 -2.90
CA LEU A 46 -11.71 3.35 -4.32
C LEU A 46 -10.22 3.63 -4.59
N ALA A 47 -9.46 3.99 -3.54
CA ALA A 47 -8.05 4.28 -3.67
C ALA A 47 -7.26 3.08 -4.18
N ARG A 48 -6.41 3.35 -5.17
CA ARG A 48 -5.59 2.39 -5.90
C ARG A 48 -4.28 3.02 -6.33
N ILE A 49 -3.26 2.20 -6.44
CA ILE A 49 -1.94 2.56 -6.93
C ILE A 49 -1.62 1.71 -8.16
N LYS A 50 -1.09 2.34 -9.20
CA LYS A 50 -0.57 1.64 -10.38
C LYS A 50 0.96 1.77 -10.38
N LEU A 51 1.64 0.62 -10.43
CA LEU A 51 3.07 0.56 -10.66
C LEU A 51 3.38 0.41 -12.15
N ASP A 52 4.56 0.86 -12.53
CA ASP A 52 5.16 0.61 -13.84
C ASP A 52 5.81 -0.79 -13.90
N SER A 53 6.30 -1.17 -15.07
CA SER A 53 7.15 -2.35 -15.28
C SER A 53 8.41 -2.32 -14.41
N ASP A 54 8.94 -1.12 -14.17
CA ASP A 54 10.10 -0.87 -13.31
C ASP A 54 9.77 -0.98 -11.80
N GLY A 55 8.49 -1.09 -11.44
CA GLY A 55 8.04 -1.06 -10.04
C GLY A 55 7.81 0.36 -9.50
N SER A 56 8.16 1.39 -10.24
CA SER A 56 7.87 2.78 -9.86
C SER A 56 6.37 3.11 -9.86
N ILE A 57 5.87 3.88 -8.89
CA ILE A 57 4.46 4.31 -8.89
C ILE A 57 4.24 5.33 -10.02
N ILE A 58 3.34 4.99 -10.94
CA ILE A 58 2.90 5.90 -12.02
C ILE A 58 1.56 6.55 -11.70
N PHE A 59 0.77 5.95 -10.82
CA PHE A 59 -0.53 6.51 -10.45
C PHE A 59 -0.85 6.27 -8.98
N ALA A 60 -0.93 7.37 -8.25
CA ALA A 60 -1.35 7.59 -6.86
C ALA A 60 -2.83 7.98 -6.64
N ASP A 61 -3.81 7.07 -6.53
CA ASP A 61 -5.15 7.53 -6.10
C ASP A 61 -5.16 7.77 -4.59
N ARG A 62 -5.42 9.03 -4.21
CA ARG A 62 -5.43 9.53 -2.84
C ARG A 62 -6.84 9.71 -2.29
N ASN A 63 -7.88 9.34 -3.04
CA ASN A 63 -9.25 9.51 -2.61
C ASN A 63 -9.64 8.39 -1.63
N HIS A 64 -9.21 8.55 -0.37
CA HIS A 64 -9.59 7.66 0.71
C HIS A 64 -10.79 8.25 1.43
N ILE A 65 -11.87 7.47 1.51
CA ILE A 65 -13.07 7.82 2.30
C ILE A 65 -12.90 7.49 3.80
N HIS A 66 -11.68 7.19 4.23
CA HIS A 66 -11.35 6.82 5.59
C HIS A 66 -10.01 7.43 6.01
N GLY A 67 -9.83 7.64 7.31
CA GLY A 67 -8.53 8.03 7.87
C GLY A 67 -7.46 6.96 7.64
N ALA A 68 -6.20 7.39 7.66
CA ALA A 68 -5.08 6.46 7.58
C ALA A 68 -5.17 5.45 8.73
N PRO A 69 -5.03 4.13 8.47
CA PRO A 69 -4.93 3.16 9.54
C PRO A 69 -3.70 3.44 10.40
N ASN A 70 -3.81 3.25 11.73
CA ASN A 70 -2.66 3.37 12.61
C ASN A 70 -1.66 2.25 12.31
N TYR A 71 -0.56 2.61 11.66
CA TYR A 71 0.61 1.77 11.49
C TYR A 71 1.74 2.33 12.34
N MET A 72 2.29 1.49 13.21
CA MET A 72 3.49 1.81 13.97
C MET A 72 4.69 1.50 13.11
N LYS A 73 5.54 2.50 12.89
CA LYS A 73 6.86 2.32 12.29
C LYS A 73 7.79 1.77 13.37
N LEU A 74 8.32 0.58 13.17
CA LEU A 74 9.35 0.00 14.02
C LEU A 74 10.70 0.69 13.75
N PRO A 75 11.62 0.72 14.73
CA PRO A 75 12.98 1.23 14.54
C PRO A 75 13.75 0.46 13.44
N SER A 76 13.37 -0.78 13.17
CA SER A 76 13.87 -1.63 12.07
C SER A 76 13.52 -1.10 10.67
N GLY A 77 12.56 -0.17 10.56
CA GLY A 77 12.03 0.32 9.28
C GLY A 77 10.79 -0.43 8.78
N ASP A 78 10.40 -1.50 9.47
CA ASP A 78 9.16 -2.23 9.24
C ASP A 78 7.93 -1.46 9.76
N TYR A 79 6.77 -1.77 9.21
CA TYR A 79 5.50 -1.18 9.66
C TYR A 79 4.57 -2.29 10.15
N VAL A 80 4.17 -2.21 11.41
CA VAL A 80 3.18 -3.10 12.01
C VAL A 80 1.86 -2.38 12.18
N LYS A 81 0.78 -3.03 11.77
CA LYS A 81 -0.57 -2.54 12.00
C LYS A 81 -0.92 -2.75 13.48
N LEU A 82 -1.19 -1.67 14.20
CA LEU A 82 -1.79 -1.70 15.54
C LEU A 82 -3.22 -2.26 15.48
#